data_AF-A0AAV1RP87-F1
#
_entry.id   AF-A0AAV1RP87-F1
#
_cell.length_a   1.000
_cell.length_b   1.000
_cell.length_c   1.000
_cell.angle_alpha   90.00
_cell.angle_beta   90.00
_cell.angle_gamma   90.00
#
_symmetry.space_group_name_H-M   'P 1'
#
loop_
_entity.id
_entity.type
_entity.pdbx_description
1 polymer ?
#
loop_
_entity_poly.entity_id
_entity_poly.type
_entity_poly.pdbx_seq_one_letter_code
_entity_poly.pdbx_strand_id
1 'polypeptide(L)'
;KKEAVKTDKAPAALGPYSQAIKSNNLVFVSGVLGLIPETGKFVSEDVEDQTEQVLKNMGEILKASGGDYSSVVKTTIMLADLKDFKKVNDIYAKYFPAPFPARATYQVAALPLDARIEIECIAELPKKVELQPYLLNNNYEADNLPGIAFRFLFVDTMEGIVVRRVIPSDNSCLFNAVGYVMDHDKKKAPELRQVIAATVASNPEKYNEAFLGKPNSEYCTWILDSEKWGGAIELSILADYYGREIAAYDIQTSRCDLYGQERKYSERAMLIYDGLHYDALAMSPFEDAPEEFDQTIFSVQKGRTIGPAEGLALNLVKEQQRKRSYTDTANFTLRCGVCQIGVIGQKAAAMYPAVNYFCRDQHFV
;
A
#
# COMPACT_ATOMS: atom_id res chain seq x y z
N LYS A 1 11.13 -10.18 19.77
CA LYS A 1 12.19 -10.26 20.83
C LYS A 1 12.11 -8.99 21.66
N LYS A 2 12.22 -9.06 22.99
CA LYS A 2 12.27 -7.85 23.84
C LYS A 2 13.72 -7.36 23.97
N GLU A 3 13.93 -6.06 23.87
CA GLU A 3 15.23 -5.40 23.93
C GLU A 3 15.14 -4.19 24.86
N ALA A 4 16.11 -4.02 25.76
CA ALA A 4 16.15 -2.87 26.66
C ALA A 4 16.78 -1.67 25.97
N VAL A 5 16.11 -0.53 26.03
CA VAL A 5 16.65 0.76 25.59
C VAL A 5 17.44 1.37 26.73
N LYS A 6 18.63 1.90 26.42
CA LYS A 6 19.52 2.55 27.38
C LYS A 6 20.11 3.82 26.80
N THR A 7 20.12 4.90 27.58
CA THR A 7 20.81 6.15 27.28
C THR A 7 21.27 6.82 28.57
N ASP A 8 22.47 7.41 28.52
CA ASP A 8 23.04 8.18 29.62
C ASP A 8 22.51 9.63 29.65
N LYS A 9 21.73 10.02 28.64
CA LYS A 9 21.11 11.36 28.52
C LYS A 9 19.73 11.46 29.15
N ALA A 10 19.28 10.38 29.78
CA ALA A 10 18.07 10.34 30.59
C ALA A 10 18.38 9.63 31.92
N PRO A 11 17.60 9.88 32.99
CA PRO A 11 17.85 9.26 34.29
C PRO A 11 17.89 7.74 34.19
N ALA A 12 18.89 7.13 34.83
CA ALA A 12 18.99 5.69 34.91
C ALA A 12 17.79 5.10 35.68
N ALA A 13 17.44 3.84 35.38
CA ALA A 13 16.42 3.14 36.14
C ALA A 13 16.88 2.97 37.60
N LEU A 14 16.07 3.45 38.55
CA LEU A 14 16.38 3.41 39.99
C LEU A 14 15.96 2.10 40.68
N GLY A 15 15.37 1.17 39.93
CA GLY A 15 14.83 -0.08 40.43
C GLY A 15 14.82 -1.18 39.37
N PRO A 16 14.11 -2.30 39.59
CA PRO A 16 14.10 -3.45 38.69
C PRO A 16 13.25 -3.24 37.43
N TYR A 17 13.48 -2.14 36.71
CA TYR A 17 12.81 -1.79 35.45
C TYR A 17 13.83 -1.26 34.43
N SER A 18 13.41 -1.12 33.16
CA SER A 18 14.23 -0.52 32.09
C SER A 18 13.71 0.86 31.74
N GLN A 19 14.55 1.78 31.28
CA GLN A 19 14.10 3.10 30.77
C GLN A 19 13.00 2.93 29.71
N ALA A 20 13.22 2.00 28.77
CA ALA A 20 12.16 1.47 27.92
C ALA A 20 12.45 0.02 27.50
N ILE A 21 11.41 -0.68 27.05
CA ILE A 21 11.53 -1.96 26.36
C ILE A 21 11.02 -1.79 24.93
N LYS A 22 11.85 -2.15 23.96
CA LYS A 22 11.45 -2.35 22.58
C LYS A 22 10.97 -3.79 22.39
N SER A 23 9.79 -3.95 21.79
CA SER A 23 9.23 -5.24 21.37
C SER A 23 8.68 -5.09 19.96
N ASN A 24 9.38 -5.65 18.98
CA ASN A 24 9.13 -5.43 17.56
C ASN A 24 9.27 -3.94 17.20
N ASN A 25 8.24 -3.34 16.61
CA ASN A 25 8.16 -1.92 16.30
C ASN A 25 7.64 -1.08 17.48
N LEU A 26 7.13 -1.68 18.55
CA LEU A 26 6.64 -0.92 19.70
C LEU A 26 7.75 -0.67 20.73
N VAL A 27 7.72 0.51 21.33
CA VAL A 27 8.56 0.92 22.45
C VAL A 27 7.66 1.29 23.61
N PHE A 28 7.87 0.62 24.74
CA PHE A 28 7.18 0.87 26.00
C PHE A 28 8.14 1.63 26.91
N VAL A 29 7.94 2.95 27.02
CA VAL A 29 8.74 3.83 27.88
C VAL A 29 8.15 3.75 29.28
N SER A 30 8.99 3.42 30.26
CA SER A 30 8.58 3.40 31.67
C SER A 30 8.26 4.82 32.14
N GLY A 31 7.63 4.96 33.31
CA GLY A 31 7.38 6.26 33.90
C GLY A 31 8.65 7.11 34.02
N VAL A 32 8.60 8.31 33.43
CA VAL A 32 9.70 9.27 33.38
C VAL A 32 9.44 10.39 34.37
N LEU A 33 10.46 10.71 35.17
CA LEU A 33 10.46 11.80 36.15
C LEU A 33 11.29 12.98 35.67
N GLY A 34 11.03 14.16 36.25
CA GLY A 34 11.71 15.43 35.96
C GLY A 34 13.09 15.56 36.57
N LEU A 35 13.88 14.47 36.55
CA LEU A 35 15.24 14.42 37.11
C LEU A 35 16.26 14.90 36.08
N ILE A 36 17.28 15.61 36.54
CA ILE A 36 18.48 15.95 35.76
C ILE A 36 19.36 14.69 35.66
N PRO A 37 19.64 14.15 34.46
CA PRO A 37 20.37 12.90 34.29
C PRO A 37 21.73 12.85 35.02
N GLU A 38 22.46 13.96 35.02
CA GLU A 38 23.80 14.05 35.60
C GLU A 38 23.80 14.03 37.13
N THR A 39 22.72 14.50 37.75
CA THR A 39 22.66 14.67 39.22
C THR A 39 21.70 13.68 39.89
N GLY A 40 20.76 13.12 39.14
CA GLY A 40 19.67 12.29 39.67
C GLY A 40 18.70 13.06 40.59
N LYS A 41 18.70 14.40 40.54
CA LYS A 41 17.83 15.28 41.34
C LYS A 41 16.81 16.01 40.46
N PHE A 42 15.70 16.46 41.04
CA PHE A 42 14.76 17.29 40.31
C PHE A 42 15.36 18.63 39.90
N VAL A 43 14.94 19.12 38.74
CA VAL A 43 15.32 20.44 38.24
C VAL A 43 14.79 21.57 39.13
N SER A 44 13.60 21.40 39.71
CA SER A 44 13.01 22.25 40.73
C SER A 44 11.84 21.52 41.42
N GLU A 45 11.23 22.19 42.40
CA GLU A 45 10.01 21.73 43.10
C GLU A 45 8.71 22.07 42.33
N ASP A 46 8.82 22.86 41.25
CA ASP A 46 7.70 23.34 40.46
C ASP A 46 7.31 22.33 39.38
N VAL A 47 5.99 22.14 39.21
CA VAL A 47 5.45 21.17 38.24
C VAL A 47 5.80 21.55 36.80
N GLU A 48 5.90 22.84 36.48
CA GLU A 48 6.26 23.33 35.15
C GLU A 48 7.66 22.85 34.73
N ASP A 49 8.66 23.09 35.57
CA ASP A 49 10.04 22.68 35.25
C ASP A 49 10.18 21.15 35.26
N GLN A 50 9.52 20.47 36.20
CA GLN A 50 9.50 19.01 36.19
C GLN A 50 8.85 18.47 34.92
N THR A 51 7.76 19.07 34.43
CA THR A 51 7.10 18.65 33.17
C THR A 51 8.03 18.84 31.99
N GLU A 52 8.70 20.00 31.89
CA GLU A 52 9.68 20.29 30.85
C GLU A 52 10.83 19.27 30.87
N GLN A 53 11.34 18.93 32.05
CA GLN A 53 12.42 17.96 32.20
C GLN A 53 11.96 16.52 31.93
N VAL A 54 10.76 16.13 32.34
CA VAL A 54 10.16 14.83 32.00
C VAL A 54 10.11 14.65 30.49
N LEU A 55 9.63 15.65 29.77
CA LEU A 55 9.50 15.58 28.32
C LEU A 55 10.87 15.50 27.66
N LYS A 56 11.86 16.31 28.07
CA LYS A 56 13.25 16.20 27.58
C LYS A 56 13.84 14.80 27.79
N ASN A 57 13.69 14.25 29.00
CA ASN A 57 14.15 12.91 29.34
C ASN A 57 13.47 11.84 28.46
N MET A 58 12.15 11.96 28.26
CA MET A 58 11.40 11.08 27.37
C MET A 58 11.91 11.18 25.92
N GLY A 59 12.17 12.39 25.43
CA GLY A 59 12.74 12.60 24.10
C GLY A 59 14.07 11.89 23.89
N GLU A 60 14.97 11.92 24.89
CA GLU A 60 16.25 11.20 24.81
C GLU A 60 16.07 9.67 24.83
N ILE A 61 15.08 9.15 25.57
CA ILE A 61 14.74 7.72 25.56
C ILE A 61 14.14 7.30 24.19
N LEU A 62 13.22 8.10 23.64
CA LEU A 62 12.64 7.88 22.32
C LEU A 62 13.73 7.89 21.24
N LYS A 63 14.63 8.88 21.30
CA LYS A 63 15.78 9.00 20.39
C LYS A 63 16.70 7.79 20.48
N ALA A 64 17.02 7.32 21.68
CA ALA A 64 17.80 6.10 21.88
C ALA A 64 17.09 4.84 21.35
N SER A 65 15.76 4.86 21.28
CA SER A 65 14.95 3.80 20.68
C SER A 65 14.93 3.86 19.14
N GLY A 66 15.33 4.99 18.56
CA GLY A 66 15.26 5.26 17.12
C GLY A 66 13.97 5.95 16.66
N GLY A 67 13.25 6.62 17.57
CA GLY A 67 12.06 7.42 17.27
C GLY A 67 12.14 8.81 17.90
N ASP A 68 11.02 9.54 17.86
CA ASP A 68 10.86 10.86 18.47
C ASP A 68 9.41 11.04 18.97
N TYR A 69 9.02 12.26 19.35
CA TYR A 69 7.67 12.53 19.85
C TYR A 69 6.56 12.24 18.82
N SER A 70 6.85 12.31 17.52
CA SER A 70 5.88 11.95 16.46
C SER A 70 5.61 10.44 16.42
N SER A 71 6.52 9.64 16.97
CA SER A 71 6.36 8.18 17.08
C SER A 71 5.43 7.78 18.22
N VAL A 72 5.04 8.70 19.11
CA VAL A 72 4.27 8.36 20.31
C VAL A 72 2.79 8.22 19.99
N VAL A 73 2.24 7.02 20.24
CA VAL A 73 0.84 6.69 19.96
C VAL A 73 -0.05 6.82 21.19
N LYS A 74 0.53 6.70 22.40
CA LYS A 74 -0.20 6.85 23.67
C LYS A 74 0.67 7.45 24.76
N THR A 75 0.09 8.32 25.59
CA THR A 75 0.68 8.81 26.85
C THR A 75 -0.24 8.57 28.04
N THR A 76 0.37 8.30 29.20
CA THR A 76 -0.31 8.33 30.50
C THR A 76 0.41 9.36 31.36
N ILE A 77 -0.32 10.37 31.84
CA ILE A 77 0.21 11.45 32.68
C ILE A 77 -0.35 11.29 34.10
N MET A 78 0.54 11.15 35.08
CA MET A 78 0.20 11.02 36.49
C MET A 78 0.65 12.29 37.22
N LEU A 79 -0.28 12.96 37.90
CA LEU A 79 -0.04 14.21 38.62
C LEU A 79 -0.17 14.02 40.12
N ALA A 80 0.63 14.74 40.90
CA ALA A 80 0.47 14.85 42.35
C ALA A 80 -0.74 15.71 42.74
N ASP A 81 -1.03 16.79 42.00
CA ASP A 81 -2.22 17.64 42.16
C ASP A 81 -2.84 17.94 40.78
N LEU A 82 -4.11 17.60 40.59
CA LEU A 82 -4.82 17.83 39.32
C LEU A 82 -5.02 19.32 39.01
N LYS A 83 -4.87 20.22 40.00
CA LYS A 83 -4.92 21.68 39.77
C LYS A 83 -3.85 22.16 38.80
N ASP A 84 -2.76 21.41 38.67
CA ASP A 84 -1.66 21.71 37.75
C ASP A 84 -1.95 21.32 36.29
N PHE A 85 -3.09 20.68 36.02
CA PHE A 85 -3.45 20.16 34.70
C PHE A 85 -3.29 21.18 33.57
N LYS A 86 -3.74 22.43 33.77
CA LYS A 86 -3.64 23.46 32.73
C LYS A 86 -2.18 23.78 32.40
N LYS A 87 -1.35 23.97 33.42
CA LYS A 87 0.08 24.30 33.27
C LYS A 87 0.82 23.19 32.52
N VAL A 88 0.57 21.94 32.92
CA VAL A 88 1.15 20.73 32.30
C VAL A 88 0.72 20.61 30.84
N ASN A 89 -0.56 20.85 30.54
CA ASN A 89 -1.09 20.76 29.18
C ASN A 89 -0.47 21.81 28.25
N ASP A 90 -0.25 23.03 28.73
CA ASP A 90 0.37 24.12 27.97
C ASP A 90 1.83 23.81 27.59
N ILE A 91 2.56 23.05 28.42
CA ILE A 91 3.91 22.56 28.13
C ILE A 91 3.86 21.34 27.21
N TYR A 92 3.03 20.35 27.53
CA TYR A 92 2.85 19.11 26.77
C TYR A 92 2.57 19.38 25.28
N ALA A 93 1.71 20.35 24.98
CA ALA A 93 1.32 20.69 23.61
C ALA A 93 2.48 21.19 22.73
N LYS A 94 3.62 21.59 23.32
CA LYS A 94 4.81 22.03 22.59
C LYS A 94 5.64 20.86 22.06
N TYR A 95 5.48 19.68 22.63
CA TYR A 95 6.33 18.51 22.37
C TYR A 95 5.70 17.53 21.38
N PHE A 96 4.38 17.36 21.42
CA PHE A 96 3.68 16.39 20.59
C PHE A 96 3.02 17.08 19.38
N PRO A 97 3.37 16.72 18.14
CA PRO A 97 2.67 17.21 16.95
C PRO A 97 1.31 16.53 16.76
N ALA A 98 0.47 17.09 15.89
CA ALA A 98 -0.75 16.43 15.43
C ALA A 98 -0.45 15.34 14.37
N PRO A 99 -1.19 14.21 14.32
CA PRO A 99 -2.24 13.83 15.26
C PRO A 99 -1.66 13.53 16.66
N PHE A 100 -2.29 14.10 17.70
CA PHE A 100 -1.78 13.96 19.07
C PHE A 100 -1.93 12.52 19.58
N PRO A 101 -1.05 12.04 20.48
CA PRO A 101 -1.17 10.72 21.07
C PRO A 101 -2.51 10.53 21.82
N ALA A 102 -3.02 9.30 21.85
CA ALA A 102 -4.10 8.95 22.77
C ALA A 102 -3.62 9.21 24.21
N ARG A 103 -4.46 9.81 25.06
CA ARG A 103 -4.01 10.30 26.37
C ARG A 103 -4.94 9.92 27.52
N ALA A 104 -4.35 9.49 28.63
CA ALA A 104 -4.99 9.49 29.94
C ALA A 104 -4.25 10.44 30.89
N THR A 105 -4.99 11.17 31.74
CA THR A 105 -4.41 12.06 32.76
C THR A 105 -5.23 11.99 34.03
N TYR A 106 -4.58 11.73 35.16
CA TYR A 106 -5.24 11.61 36.46
C TYR A 106 -4.28 11.94 37.61
N GLN A 107 -4.87 12.24 38.76
CA GLN A 107 -4.12 12.44 40.00
C GLN A 107 -3.86 11.10 40.69
N VAL A 108 -2.68 10.96 41.30
CA VAL A 108 -2.30 9.79 42.09
C VAL A 108 -2.04 10.18 43.56
N ALA A 109 -2.08 9.21 44.46
CA ALA A 109 -1.86 9.45 45.89
C ALA A 109 -0.43 9.90 46.23
N ALA A 110 0.56 9.35 45.51
CA ALA A 110 1.97 9.72 45.61
C ALA A 110 2.70 9.27 44.33
N LEU A 111 3.79 9.96 44.01
CA LEU A 111 4.72 9.61 42.94
C LEU A 111 6.09 9.24 43.54
N PRO A 112 6.92 8.46 42.83
CA PRO A 112 8.26 8.15 43.31
C PRO A 112 9.08 9.41 43.59
N LEU A 113 9.85 9.39 44.68
CA LEU A 113 10.68 10.52 45.13
C LEU A 113 9.90 11.82 45.39
N ASP A 114 8.59 11.73 45.67
CA ASP A 114 7.70 12.89 45.86
C ASP A 114 7.64 13.82 44.64
N ALA A 115 7.78 13.27 43.43
CA ALA A 115 7.66 14.03 42.18
C ALA A 115 6.29 14.72 42.05
N ARG A 116 6.24 15.80 41.25
CA ARG A 116 4.98 16.48 40.90
C ARG A 116 4.26 15.83 39.73
N ILE A 117 5.02 15.21 38.84
CA ILE A 117 4.54 14.61 37.60
C ILE A 117 5.40 13.40 37.19
N GLU A 118 4.73 12.39 36.64
CA GLU A 118 5.35 11.26 35.96
C GLU A 118 4.61 11.01 34.64
N ILE A 119 5.34 10.72 33.56
CA ILE A 119 4.74 10.42 32.26
C ILE A 119 5.35 9.13 31.70
N GLU A 120 4.50 8.18 31.30
CA GLU A 120 4.88 7.05 30.47
C GLU A 120 4.32 7.20 29.05
N CYS A 121 4.91 6.49 28.09
CA CYS A 121 4.37 6.47 26.74
C CYS A 121 4.60 5.14 26.02
N ILE A 122 3.75 4.90 25.02
CA ILE A 122 3.94 3.86 24.02
C ILE A 122 4.24 4.57 22.71
N ALA A 123 5.34 4.19 22.07
CA ALA A 123 5.72 4.66 20.75
C ALA A 123 5.76 3.52 19.75
N GLU A 124 5.45 3.84 18.50
CA GLU A 124 5.60 2.96 17.36
C GLU A 124 6.74 3.48 16.48
N LEU A 125 7.81 2.69 16.40
CA LEU A 125 8.95 2.98 15.55
C LEU A 125 8.66 2.59 14.10
N PRO A 126 9.14 3.37 13.13
CA PRO A 126 9.13 2.94 11.74
C PRO A 126 9.90 1.62 11.61
N LYS A 127 9.38 0.66 10.84
CA LYS A 127 10.07 -0.62 10.65
C LYS A 127 11.41 -0.34 9.94
N LYS A 128 12.52 -0.62 10.61
CA LYS A 128 13.82 -0.72 9.95
C LYS A 128 13.80 -1.94 9.03
N VAL A 129 13.68 -1.70 7.73
CA VAL A 129 13.96 -2.71 6.72
C VAL A 129 15.48 -2.79 6.58
N GLU A 130 16.10 -3.88 7.05
CA GLU A 130 17.50 -4.18 6.72
C GLU A 130 17.56 -4.52 5.23
N LEU A 131 17.97 -3.55 4.42
CA LEU A 131 18.40 -3.81 3.05
C LEU A 131 19.66 -4.69 3.12
N GLN A 132 19.57 -5.93 2.62
CA GLN A 132 20.78 -6.70 2.35
C GLN A 132 21.59 -5.97 1.27
N PRO A 133 22.92 -5.81 1.43
CA PRO A 133 23.73 -5.08 0.47
C PRO A 133 23.85 -5.89 -0.83
N TYR A 134 23.01 -5.58 -1.82
CA TYR A 134 23.12 -6.15 -3.17
C TYR A 134 23.68 -5.15 -4.21
N LEU A 135 24.15 -3.98 -3.79
CA LEU A 135 24.61 -2.91 -4.70
C LEU A 135 25.97 -2.30 -4.31
N LEU A 136 26.94 -3.10 -3.87
CA LEU A 136 28.36 -2.72 -3.83
C LEU A 136 29.16 -3.70 -4.67
N ASN A 137 28.94 -3.71 -5.99
CA ASN A 137 29.85 -4.39 -6.93
C ASN A 137 29.93 -3.75 -8.32
N ASN A 138 29.34 -2.57 -8.53
CA ASN A 138 29.52 -1.82 -9.77
C ASN A 138 30.06 -0.43 -9.43
N ASN A 139 31.34 -0.23 -9.75
CA ASN A 139 32.09 1.02 -9.61
C ASN A 139 31.41 2.17 -10.36
N TYR A 140 30.45 2.84 -9.74
CA TYR A 140 29.94 4.12 -10.20
C TYR A 140 30.35 5.21 -9.20
N GLU A 141 31.18 6.14 -9.67
CA GLU A 141 31.55 7.34 -8.94
C GLU A 141 30.31 8.20 -8.66
N ALA A 142 30.24 8.77 -7.47
CA ALA A 142 29.04 9.36 -6.86
C ALA A 142 28.53 10.66 -7.52
N ASP A 143 29.15 11.14 -8.59
CA ASP A 143 28.94 12.51 -9.10
C ASP A 143 28.04 12.59 -10.36
N ASN A 144 27.50 11.46 -10.85
CA ASN A 144 26.61 11.42 -12.02
C ASN A 144 25.43 10.45 -11.88
N LEU A 145 24.63 10.59 -10.81
CA LEU A 145 23.34 9.91 -10.71
C LEU A 145 22.23 10.75 -11.37
N PRO A 146 21.53 10.27 -12.41
CA PRO A 146 20.34 10.94 -12.92
C PRO A 146 19.26 10.98 -11.82
N GLY A 147 18.48 12.07 -11.75
CA GLY A 147 17.50 12.39 -10.70
C GLY A 147 16.36 11.38 -10.46
N ILE A 148 16.45 10.18 -11.03
CA ILE A 148 15.53 9.06 -10.84
C ILE A 148 15.92 8.24 -9.58
N ALA A 149 17.18 8.28 -9.14
CA ALA A 149 17.66 7.51 -7.99
C ALA A 149 17.15 8.03 -6.62
N PHE A 150 16.61 9.24 -6.56
CA PHE A 150 16.06 9.81 -5.31
C PHE A 150 14.63 9.35 -5.01
N ARG A 151 13.96 8.64 -5.94
CA ARG A 151 12.53 8.29 -5.83
C ARG A 151 12.25 6.95 -5.13
N PHE A 152 13.29 6.21 -4.74
CA PHE A 152 13.18 4.88 -4.12
C PHE A 152 13.43 4.86 -2.60
N LEU A 153 13.52 6.02 -1.94
CA LEU A 153 13.93 6.12 -0.52
C LEU A 153 12.79 6.33 0.49
N PHE A 154 11.54 6.36 0.03
CA PHE A 154 10.36 6.35 0.89
C PHE A 154 9.36 5.36 0.29
N VAL A 155 8.46 4.83 1.11
CA VAL A 155 7.41 3.86 0.78
C VAL A 155 7.82 2.39 0.92
N ASP A 156 7.92 1.93 2.18
CA ASP A 156 7.52 0.54 2.49
C ASP A 156 6.99 0.38 3.94
N THR A 157 6.62 1.47 4.61
CA THR A 157 5.96 1.45 5.93
C THR A 157 4.89 2.52 6.08
N MET A 158 4.26 2.96 5.00
CA MET A 158 2.95 3.58 5.19
C MET A 158 1.97 2.44 5.47
N GLU A 159 1.23 2.56 6.57
CA GLU A 159 -0.06 1.89 6.76
C GLU A 159 -1.02 2.42 5.69
N GLY A 160 -0.73 2.11 4.43
CA GLY A 160 -1.55 2.48 3.30
C GLY A 160 -2.71 1.51 3.15
N ILE A 161 -3.73 1.96 2.46
CA ILE A 161 -4.85 1.13 2.04
C ILE A 161 -4.69 0.76 0.57
N VAL A 162 -5.26 -0.36 0.15
CA VAL A 162 -5.41 -0.66 -1.28
C VAL A 162 -6.62 0.10 -1.80
N VAL A 163 -6.40 0.95 -2.80
CA VAL A 163 -7.44 1.73 -3.47
C VAL A 163 -7.67 1.21 -4.89
N ARG A 164 -8.93 1.30 -5.35
CA ARG A 164 -9.29 1.11 -6.76
C ARG A 164 -9.14 2.46 -7.47
N ARG A 165 -8.19 2.57 -8.39
CA ARG A 165 -8.06 3.74 -9.27
C ARG A 165 -8.88 3.50 -10.52
N VAL A 166 -9.95 4.29 -10.63
CA VAL A 166 -10.88 4.19 -11.75
C VAL A 166 -10.19 4.63 -13.04
N ILE A 167 -10.28 3.77 -14.03
CA ILE A 167 -9.85 3.93 -15.41
C ILE A 167 -11.09 4.30 -16.23
N PRO A 168 -10.97 5.20 -17.21
CA PRO A 168 -12.10 5.54 -18.07
C PRO A 168 -12.74 4.29 -18.67
N SER A 169 -14.07 4.21 -18.62
CA SER A 169 -14.86 3.10 -19.17
C SER A 169 -14.92 3.17 -20.69
N ASP A 170 -13.78 2.96 -21.33
CA ASP A 170 -13.63 2.76 -22.76
C ASP A 170 -13.29 1.28 -23.07
N ASN A 171 -13.30 0.94 -24.36
CA ASN A 171 -12.94 -0.39 -24.87
C ASN A 171 -11.43 -0.71 -24.71
N SER A 172 -10.69 0.16 -24.01
CA SER A 172 -9.25 0.08 -23.78
C SER A 172 -8.87 0.05 -22.29
N CYS A 173 -9.85 -0.12 -21.40
CA CYS A 173 -9.65 -0.10 -19.94
C CYS A 173 -8.52 -1.04 -19.46
N LEU A 174 -8.42 -2.27 -19.98
CA LEU A 174 -7.34 -3.19 -19.64
C LEU A 174 -5.96 -2.59 -19.88
N PHE A 175 -5.73 -2.00 -21.06
CA PHE A 175 -4.43 -1.44 -21.41
C PHE A 175 -4.13 -0.18 -20.61
N ASN A 176 -5.12 0.67 -20.38
CA ASN A 176 -4.97 1.87 -19.57
C ASN A 176 -4.75 1.53 -18.08
N ALA A 177 -5.37 0.46 -17.57
CA ALA A 177 -5.13 -0.05 -16.22
C ALA A 177 -3.70 -0.59 -16.08
N VAL A 178 -3.23 -1.39 -17.05
CA VAL A 178 -1.83 -1.86 -17.10
C VAL A 178 -0.86 -0.69 -17.21
N GLY A 179 -1.13 0.27 -18.09
CA GLY A 179 -0.32 1.48 -18.25
C GLY A 179 -0.24 2.30 -16.97
N TYR A 180 -1.34 2.39 -16.22
CA TYR A 180 -1.32 3.06 -14.94
C TYR A 180 -0.46 2.34 -13.91
N VAL A 181 -0.64 1.02 -13.72
CA VAL A 181 0.14 0.31 -12.70
C VAL A 181 1.62 0.16 -13.05
N MET A 182 1.98 0.17 -14.33
CA MET A 182 3.36 0.04 -14.78
C MET A 182 4.08 1.39 -14.95
N ASP A 183 3.39 2.39 -15.50
CA ASP A 183 3.98 3.64 -15.98
C ASP A 183 3.32 4.90 -15.39
N HIS A 184 2.31 4.75 -14.51
CA HIS A 184 1.44 5.85 -14.02
C HIS A 184 0.77 6.66 -15.14
N ASP A 185 0.44 6.00 -16.26
CA ASP A 185 -0.23 6.63 -17.41
C ASP A 185 -1.52 5.89 -17.81
N LYS A 186 -2.66 6.57 -17.66
CA LYS A 186 -4.00 6.06 -18.02
C LYS A 186 -4.33 6.18 -19.51
N LYS A 187 -3.37 6.53 -20.38
CA LYS A 187 -3.57 6.70 -21.83
C LYS A 187 -2.64 5.84 -22.69
N LYS A 188 -2.06 4.80 -22.09
CA LYS A 188 -1.09 3.89 -22.71
C LYS A 188 -1.67 2.91 -23.73
N ALA A 189 -3.00 2.82 -23.87
CA ALA A 189 -3.63 1.84 -24.74
C ALA A 189 -3.09 1.75 -26.19
N PRO A 190 -2.88 2.86 -26.93
CA PRO A 190 -2.38 2.77 -28.30
C PRO A 190 -0.99 2.12 -28.39
N GLU A 191 -0.10 2.45 -27.46
CA GLU A 191 1.26 1.90 -27.41
C GLU A 191 1.24 0.42 -27.04
N LEU A 192 0.49 0.04 -26.01
CA LEU A 192 0.45 -1.35 -25.54
C LEU A 192 -0.18 -2.29 -26.58
N ARG A 193 -1.19 -1.83 -27.33
CA ARG A 193 -1.75 -2.59 -28.46
C ARG A 193 -0.69 -2.85 -29.54
N GLN A 194 0.18 -1.87 -29.83
CA GLN A 194 1.28 -2.04 -30.78
C GLN A 194 2.31 -3.05 -30.27
N VAL A 195 2.67 -3.00 -28.98
CA VAL A 195 3.56 -3.97 -28.33
C VAL A 195 3.01 -5.38 -28.47
N ILE A 196 1.70 -5.57 -28.22
CA ILE A 196 1.05 -6.87 -28.32
C ILE A 196 1.03 -7.36 -29.77
N ALA A 197 0.59 -6.52 -30.72
CA ALA A 197 0.57 -6.88 -32.14
C ALA A 197 1.98 -7.27 -32.65
N ALA A 198 3.01 -6.50 -32.27
CA ALA A 198 4.40 -6.82 -32.61
C ALA A 198 4.86 -8.14 -31.97
N THR A 199 4.52 -8.38 -30.71
CA THR A 199 4.87 -9.63 -30.01
C THR A 199 4.20 -10.84 -30.65
N VAL A 200 2.91 -10.73 -30.97
CA VAL A 200 2.14 -11.78 -31.64
C VAL A 200 2.71 -12.08 -33.03
N ALA A 201 3.01 -11.05 -33.81
CA ALA A 201 3.61 -11.20 -35.14
C ALA A 201 5.04 -11.80 -35.10
N SER A 202 5.80 -11.54 -34.03
CA SER A 202 7.19 -12.01 -33.91
C SER A 202 7.32 -13.52 -33.69
N ASN A 203 6.26 -14.19 -33.21
CA ASN A 203 6.29 -15.63 -32.94
C ASN A 203 4.97 -16.31 -33.36
N PRO A 204 4.74 -16.51 -34.67
CA PRO A 204 3.52 -17.11 -35.18
C PRO A 204 3.34 -18.59 -34.80
N GLU A 205 4.43 -19.30 -34.48
CA GLU A 205 4.36 -20.68 -34.00
C GLU A 205 3.73 -20.76 -32.61
N LYS A 206 4.15 -19.88 -31.68
CA LYS A 206 3.54 -19.76 -30.35
C LYS A 206 2.13 -19.19 -30.45
N TYR A 207 1.98 -18.07 -31.14
CA TYR A 207 0.72 -17.35 -31.29
C TYR A 207 0.00 -17.77 -32.56
N ASN A 208 -0.31 -19.07 -32.64
CA ASN A 208 -1.05 -19.65 -33.76
C ASN A 208 -2.57 -19.54 -33.55
N GLU A 209 -3.34 -19.96 -34.56
CA GLU A 209 -4.81 -19.89 -34.51
C GLU A 209 -5.44 -20.66 -33.35
N ALA A 210 -4.85 -21.79 -32.94
CA ALA A 210 -5.35 -22.54 -31.80
C ALA A 210 -5.17 -21.78 -30.47
N PHE A 211 -4.11 -20.97 -30.36
CA PHE A 211 -3.85 -20.13 -29.18
C PHE A 211 -4.72 -18.85 -29.19
N LEU A 212 -4.81 -18.19 -30.34
CA LEU A 212 -5.46 -16.87 -30.50
C LEU A 212 -6.96 -16.95 -30.79
N GLY A 213 -7.46 -18.12 -31.20
CA GLY A 213 -8.83 -18.31 -31.69
C GLY A 213 -9.10 -17.69 -33.08
N LYS A 214 -8.07 -17.18 -33.75
CA LYS A 214 -8.12 -16.65 -35.12
C LYS A 214 -6.71 -16.61 -35.75
N PRO A 215 -6.58 -16.47 -37.08
CA PRO A 215 -5.28 -16.37 -37.74
C PRO A 215 -4.41 -15.26 -37.13
N ASN A 216 -3.11 -15.52 -36.98
CA ASN A 216 -2.15 -14.61 -36.36
C ASN A 216 -2.21 -13.18 -36.93
N SER A 217 -2.19 -13.05 -38.27
CA SER A 217 -2.28 -11.76 -38.94
C SER A 217 -3.61 -11.03 -38.68
N GLU A 218 -4.72 -11.77 -38.60
CA GLU A 218 -6.03 -11.21 -38.28
C GLU A 218 -6.08 -10.72 -36.84
N TYR A 219 -5.45 -11.45 -35.90
CA TYR A 219 -5.32 -11.03 -34.51
C TYR A 219 -4.54 -9.72 -34.37
N CYS A 220 -3.41 -9.59 -35.08
CA CYS A 220 -2.61 -8.38 -35.07
C CYS A 220 -3.41 -7.15 -35.53
N THR A 221 -4.24 -7.27 -36.56
CA THR A 221 -5.13 -6.18 -36.98
C THR A 221 -6.25 -5.94 -35.96
N TRP A 222 -6.84 -7.02 -35.42
CA TRP A 222 -7.91 -6.95 -34.44
C TRP A 222 -7.49 -6.23 -33.16
N ILE A 223 -6.31 -6.54 -32.61
CA ILE A 223 -5.87 -5.95 -31.33
C ILE A 223 -5.51 -4.47 -31.44
N LEU A 224 -5.17 -3.98 -32.64
CA LEU A 224 -4.87 -2.57 -32.89
C LEU A 224 -6.12 -1.68 -32.94
N ASP A 225 -7.31 -2.25 -33.12
CA ASP A 225 -8.57 -1.52 -33.09
C ASP A 225 -8.95 -1.16 -31.64
N SER A 226 -9.14 0.14 -31.37
CA SER A 226 -9.44 0.67 -30.04
C SER A 226 -10.77 0.17 -29.47
N GLU A 227 -11.67 -0.31 -30.33
CA GLU A 227 -12.97 -0.86 -29.95
C GLU A 227 -12.89 -2.32 -29.48
N LYS A 228 -11.72 -2.98 -29.62
CA LYS A 228 -11.54 -4.38 -29.20
C LYS A 228 -10.99 -4.47 -27.80
N TRP A 229 -11.60 -5.33 -26.99
CA TRP A 229 -11.19 -5.55 -25.61
C TRP A 229 -9.99 -6.48 -25.54
N GLY A 230 -9.07 -6.21 -24.62
CA GLY A 230 -8.05 -7.19 -24.24
C GLY A 230 -8.57 -8.21 -23.23
N GLY A 231 -7.77 -9.23 -22.96
CA GLY A 231 -8.03 -10.19 -21.89
C GLY A 231 -6.77 -10.92 -21.43
N ALA A 232 -6.92 -12.22 -21.15
CA ALA A 232 -5.85 -13.05 -20.58
C ALA A 232 -4.60 -13.16 -21.48
N ILE A 233 -4.78 -13.18 -22.81
CA ILE A 233 -3.66 -13.22 -23.77
C ILE A 233 -2.84 -11.94 -23.65
N GLU A 234 -3.50 -10.78 -23.68
CA GLU A 234 -2.86 -9.47 -23.54
C GLU A 234 -2.12 -9.35 -22.21
N LEU A 235 -2.75 -9.76 -21.09
CA LEU A 235 -2.12 -9.70 -19.77
C LEU A 235 -0.87 -10.59 -19.68
N SER A 236 -0.90 -11.79 -20.29
CA SER A 236 0.27 -12.67 -20.35
C SER A 236 1.41 -12.05 -21.16
N ILE A 237 1.10 -11.44 -22.31
CA ILE A 237 2.10 -10.78 -23.16
C ILE A 237 2.69 -9.55 -22.44
N LEU A 238 1.84 -8.73 -21.82
CA LEU A 238 2.26 -7.52 -21.14
C LEU A 238 3.08 -7.82 -19.88
N ALA A 239 2.76 -8.89 -19.14
CA ALA A 239 3.59 -9.37 -18.04
C ALA A 239 5.02 -9.71 -18.51
N ASP A 240 5.14 -10.45 -19.62
CA ASP A 240 6.44 -10.78 -20.23
C ASP A 240 7.17 -9.52 -20.74
N TYR A 241 6.45 -8.58 -21.37
CA TYR A 241 7.01 -7.32 -21.89
C TYR A 241 7.60 -6.42 -20.79
N TYR A 242 6.87 -6.24 -19.69
CA TYR A 242 7.35 -5.44 -18.56
C TYR A 242 8.34 -6.18 -17.68
N GLY A 243 8.47 -7.51 -17.83
CA GLY A 243 9.31 -8.33 -16.96
C GLY A 243 8.78 -8.40 -15.53
N ARG A 244 7.44 -8.39 -15.36
CA ARG A 244 6.76 -8.30 -14.06
C ARG A 244 5.52 -9.18 -14.05
N GLU A 245 5.16 -9.71 -12.89
CA GLU A 245 3.87 -10.38 -12.75
C GLU A 245 2.71 -9.38 -12.78
N ILE A 246 1.56 -9.83 -13.27
CA ILE A 246 0.30 -9.09 -13.16
C ILE A 246 -0.70 -9.97 -12.42
N ALA A 247 -1.19 -9.51 -11.28
CA ALA A 247 -2.27 -10.14 -10.54
C ALA A 247 -3.60 -9.45 -10.89
N ALA A 248 -4.51 -10.17 -11.54
CA ALA A 248 -5.86 -9.68 -11.84
C ALA A 248 -6.85 -10.28 -10.84
N TYR A 249 -7.44 -9.46 -9.99
CA TYR A 249 -8.45 -9.87 -9.01
C TYR A 249 -9.85 -9.74 -9.61
N ASP A 250 -10.58 -10.84 -9.70
CA ASP A 250 -11.95 -10.88 -10.19
C ASP A 250 -12.93 -10.72 -9.02
N ILE A 251 -13.76 -9.67 -9.07
CA ILE A 251 -14.71 -9.34 -7.99
C ILE A 251 -15.78 -10.43 -7.86
N GLN A 252 -16.34 -10.91 -8.97
CA GLN A 252 -17.44 -11.87 -8.97
C GLN A 252 -17.06 -13.17 -8.24
N THR A 253 -15.86 -13.67 -8.51
CA THR A 253 -15.39 -14.98 -8.00
C THR A 253 -14.41 -14.87 -6.83
N SER A 254 -13.92 -13.66 -6.52
CA SER A 254 -12.82 -13.43 -5.57
C SER A 254 -11.53 -14.18 -5.89
N ARG A 255 -11.37 -14.67 -7.13
CA ARG A 255 -10.13 -15.33 -7.58
C ARG A 255 -9.10 -14.27 -7.97
N CYS A 256 -7.83 -14.64 -7.86
CA CYS A 256 -6.71 -13.86 -8.35
C CYS A 256 -6.01 -14.67 -9.45
N ASP A 257 -6.07 -14.18 -10.68
CA ASP A 257 -5.40 -14.78 -11.83
C ASP A 257 -4.02 -14.12 -11.98
N LEU A 258 -2.95 -14.93 -11.89
CA LEU A 258 -1.57 -14.44 -11.86
C LEU A 258 -0.84 -14.75 -13.18
N TYR A 259 -0.48 -13.70 -13.91
CA TYR A 259 0.19 -13.74 -15.21
C TYR A 259 1.69 -13.53 -15.07
N GLY A 260 2.50 -14.30 -15.82
CA GLY A 260 3.97 -14.23 -15.80
C GLY A 260 4.63 -14.98 -14.63
N GLN A 261 3.86 -15.75 -13.85
CA GLN A 261 4.38 -16.44 -12.65
C GLN A 261 5.43 -17.51 -12.93
N GLU A 262 5.33 -18.15 -14.09
CA GLU A 262 6.27 -19.16 -14.59
C GLU A 262 7.67 -18.60 -14.81
N ARG A 263 7.77 -17.29 -15.09
CA ARG A 263 9.04 -16.57 -15.26
C ARG A 263 9.71 -16.21 -13.94
N LYS A 264 8.96 -16.33 -12.82
CA LYS A 264 9.41 -15.99 -11.47
C LYS A 264 9.92 -14.55 -11.35
N TYR A 265 9.23 -13.60 -11.98
CA TYR A 265 9.56 -12.18 -11.84
C TYR A 265 9.59 -11.76 -10.36
N SER A 266 10.47 -10.80 -10.06
CA SER A 266 10.71 -10.28 -8.71
C SER A 266 9.73 -9.18 -8.31
N GLU A 267 8.92 -8.70 -9.25
CA GLU A 267 7.97 -7.62 -9.05
C GLU A 267 6.59 -8.02 -9.58
N ARG A 268 5.54 -7.47 -8.98
CA ARG A 268 4.15 -7.72 -9.36
C ARG A 268 3.33 -6.44 -9.29
N ALA A 269 2.46 -6.24 -10.28
CA ALA A 269 1.42 -5.23 -10.29
C ALA A 269 0.05 -5.85 -10.03
N MET A 270 -0.94 -5.05 -9.64
CA MET A 270 -2.29 -5.52 -9.31
C MET A 270 -3.38 -4.79 -10.09
N LEU A 271 -4.31 -5.56 -10.64
CA LEU A 271 -5.52 -5.07 -11.32
C LEU A 271 -6.76 -5.63 -10.65
N ILE A 272 -7.89 -4.96 -10.81
CA ILE A 272 -9.19 -5.47 -10.39
C ILE A 272 -10.14 -5.52 -11.59
N TYR A 273 -10.94 -6.58 -11.67
CA TYR A 273 -11.84 -6.87 -12.76
C TYR A 273 -13.25 -7.13 -12.24
N ASP A 274 -14.23 -6.44 -12.80
CA ASP A 274 -15.62 -6.53 -12.36
C ASP A 274 -16.51 -7.40 -13.27
N GLY A 275 -15.92 -8.15 -14.21
CA GLY A 275 -16.66 -8.94 -15.19
C GLY A 275 -16.82 -8.25 -16.54
N LEU A 276 -16.62 -6.93 -16.60
CA LEU A 276 -16.66 -6.15 -17.85
C LEU A 276 -15.47 -5.20 -17.98
N HIS A 277 -15.04 -4.61 -16.87
CA HIS A 277 -14.10 -3.50 -16.83
C HIS A 277 -12.89 -3.81 -15.92
N TYR A 278 -11.72 -3.33 -16.34
CA TYR A 278 -10.48 -3.42 -15.58
C TYR A 278 -10.10 -2.07 -15.00
N ASP A 279 -9.76 -2.08 -13.71
CA ASP A 279 -9.19 -0.95 -13.00
C ASP A 279 -7.84 -1.29 -12.37
N ALA A 280 -7.10 -0.24 -12.02
CA ALA A 280 -5.83 -0.39 -11.33
C ALA A 280 -6.03 -0.52 -9.81
N LEU A 281 -5.22 -1.37 -9.18
CA LEU A 281 -5.08 -1.40 -7.73
C LEU A 281 -3.74 -0.79 -7.34
N ALA A 282 -3.77 0.14 -6.40
CA ALA A 282 -2.59 0.79 -5.85
C ALA A 282 -2.63 0.76 -4.32
N MET A 283 -1.47 0.72 -3.69
CA MET A 283 -1.33 1.08 -2.28
C MET A 283 -1.20 2.59 -2.19
N SER A 284 -2.02 3.21 -1.34
CA SER A 284 -2.06 4.66 -1.16
C SER A 284 -2.18 5.03 0.32
N PRO A 285 -1.72 6.21 0.78
CA PRO A 285 -1.76 6.58 2.19
C PRO A 285 -3.19 6.64 2.77
N PHE A 286 -4.17 7.03 1.95
CA PHE A 286 -5.60 7.10 2.29
C PHE A 286 -6.46 7.11 1.00
N GLU A 287 -7.78 6.94 1.12
CA GLU A 287 -8.69 6.68 -0.02
C GLU A 287 -8.64 7.73 -1.13
N ASP A 288 -8.60 9.01 -0.75
CA ASP A 288 -8.56 10.14 -1.68
C ASP A 288 -7.16 10.75 -1.84
N ALA A 289 -6.11 10.01 -1.47
CA ALA A 289 -4.75 10.51 -1.65
C ALA A 289 -4.47 10.76 -3.14
N PRO A 290 -3.73 11.84 -3.48
CA PRO A 290 -3.29 12.08 -4.84
C PRO A 290 -2.56 10.86 -5.44
N GLU A 291 -2.81 10.58 -6.72
CA GLU A 291 -2.26 9.44 -7.45
C GLU A 291 -0.72 9.42 -7.51
N GLU A 292 -0.06 10.56 -7.27
CA GLU A 292 1.40 10.65 -7.16
C GLU A 292 2.00 9.95 -5.95
N PHE A 293 1.17 9.62 -4.94
CA PHE A 293 1.57 8.86 -3.76
C PHE A 293 1.35 7.35 -3.92
N ASP A 294 0.82 6.92 -5.06
CA ASP A 294 0.49 5.52 -5.27
C ASP A 294 1.74 4.67 -5.46
N GLN A 295 1.79 3.56 -4.72
CA GLN A 295 2.66 2.44 -5.02
C GLN A 295 1.87 1.40 -5.81
N THR A 296 2.29 1.13 -7.03
CA THR A 296 1.62 0.19 -7.96
C THR A 296 2.45 -1.06 -8.27
N ILE A 297 3.76 -1.01 -7.99
CA ILE A 297 4.71 -2.12 -8.18
C ILE A 297 5.16 -2.63 -6.82
N PHE A 298 5.07 -3.96 -6.64
CA PHE A 298 5.35 -4.62 -5.37
C PHE A 298 6.40 -5.71 -5.53
N SER A 299 7.36 -5.75 -4.59
CA SER A 299 8.39 -6.79 -4.56
C SER A 299 7.81 -8.15 -4.16
N VAL A 300 8.11 -9.18 -4.95
CA VAL A 300 7.71 -10.57 -4.69
C VAL A 300 8.69 -11.23 -3.73
N GLN A 301 8.21 -11.56 -2.54
CA GLN A 301 8.98 -12.10 -1.42
C GLN A 301 9.16 -13.62 -1.50
N LYS A 302 9.96 -14.17 -0.57
CA LYS A 302 10.10 -15.62 -0.38
C LYS A 302 8.72 -16.22 -0.07
N GLY A 303 8.25 -17.12 -0.95
CA GLY A 303 6.89 -17.66 -0.91
C GLY A 303 5.95 -17.12 -2.00
N ARG A 304 6.45 -16.30 -2.94
CA ARG A 304 5.68 -15.72 -4.06
C ARG A 304 4.54 -14.78 -3.63
N THR A 305 4.64 -14.22 -2.42
CA THR A 305 3.73 -13.21 -1.88
C THR A 305 4.28 -11.80 -2.05
N ILE A 306 3.43 -10.80 -2.23
CA ILE A 306 3.80 -9.37 -2.13
C ILE A 306 3.49 -8.76 -0.74
N GLY A 307 3.42 -9.61 0.28
CA GLY A 307 3.25 -9.18 1.67
C GLY A 307 1.83 -8.70 1.97
N PRO A 308 1.64 -7.66 2.83
CA PRO A 308 0.32 -7.20 3.24
C PRO A 308 -0.59 -6.74 2.10
N ALA A 309 -0.03 -6.27 0.99
CA ALA A 309 -0.78 -5.77 -0.16
C ALA A 309 -1.74 -6.82 -0.74
N GLU A 310 -1.38 -8.12 -0.74
CA GLU A 310 -2.29 -9.19 -1.22
C GLU A 310 -3.53 -9.32 -0.34
N GLY A 311 -3.34 -9.30 0.98
CA GLY A 311 -4.42 -9.41 1.94
C GLY A 311 -5.37 -8.21 1.87
N LEU A 312 -4.80 -7.01 1.74
CA LEU A 312 -5.57 -5.77 1.58
C LEU A 312 -6.33 -5.74 0.26
N ALA A 313 -5.70 -6.14 -0.85
CA ALA A 313 -6.38 -6.26 -2.15
C ALA A 313 -7.52 -7.27 -2.09
N LEU A 314 -7.30 -8.45 -1.49
CA LEU A 314 -8.36 -9.45 -1.33
C LEU A 314 -9.50 -8.96 -0.44
N ASN A 315 -9.21 -8.18 0.60
CA ASN A 315 -10.25 -7.56 1.45
C ASN A 315 -11.09 -6.56 0.67
N LEU A 316 -10.46 -5.68 -0.13
CA LEU A 316 -11.14 -4.75 -1.02
C LEU A 316 -12.05 -5.50 -2.02
N VAL A 317 -11.54 -6.57 -2.63
CA VAL A 317 -12.28 -7.41 -3.59
C VAL A 317 -13.51 -8.04 -2.91
N LYS A 318 -13.35 -8.63 -1.72
CA LYS A 318 -14.46 -9.21 -0.95
C LYS A 318 -15.50 -8.16 -0.54
N GLU A 319 -15.06 -6.95 -0.23
CA GLU A 319 -15.96 -5.84 0.07
C GLU A 319 -16.79 -5.45 -1.17
N GLN A 320 -16.14 -5.28 -2.33
CA GLN A 320 -16.82 -4.97 -3.60
C GLN A 320 -17.75 -6.11 -4.04
N GLN A 321 -17.37 -7.36 -3.83
CA GLN A 321 -18.23 -8.52 -4.09
C GLN A 321 -19.48 -8.48 -3.20
N ARG A 322 -19.35 -8.16 -1.91
CA ARG A 322 -20.47 -8.02 -0.97
C ARG A 322 -21.42 -6.87 -1.39
N LYS A 323 -20.87 -5.78 -1.92
CA LYS A 323 -21.61 -4.66 -2.51
C LYS A 323 -22.21 -4.99 -3.88
N ARG A 324 -21.94 -6.18 -4.44
CA ARG A 324 -22.32 -6.59 -5.81
C ARG A 324 -21.85 -5.62 -6.88
N SER A 325 -20.67 -5.04 -6.69
CA SER A 325 -20.02 -4.13 -7.65
C SER A 325 -19.33 -4.91 -8.77
N TYR A 326 -20.07 -5.79 -9.45
CA TYR A 326 -19.63 -6.61 -10.58
C TYR A 326 -20.78 -6.91 -11.54
N THR A 327 -20.43 -7.27 -12.77
CA THR A 327 -21.35 -7.67 -13.84
C THR A 327 -21.19 -9.16 -14.09
N ASP A 328 -22.25 -9.95 -13.86
CA ASP A 328 -22.25 -11.38 -14.15
C ASP A 328 -22.41 -11.62 -15.66
N THR A 329 -21.29 -11.66 -16.38
CA THR A 329 -21.30 -11.83 -17.83
C THR A 329 -21.71 -13.23 -18.30
N ALA A 330 -21.82 -14.21 -17.40
CA ALA A 330 -22.28 -15.55 -17.73
C ALA A 330 -23.82 -15.65 -17.73
N ASN A 331 -24.50 -14.90 -16.86
CA ASN A 331 -25.94 -15.05 -16.64
C ASN A 331 -26.77 -13.78 -16.92
N PHE A 332 -26.13 -12.65 -17.24
CA PHE A 332 -26.88 -11.46 -17.63
C PHE A 332 -27.62 -11.67 -18.97
N THR A 333 -28.81 -11.09 -19.05
CA THR A 333 -29.61 -11.10 -20.28
C THR A 333 -29.20 -9.91 -21.12
N LEU A 334 -28.60 -10.20 -22.26
CA LEU A 334 -28.25 -9.23 -23.29
C LEU A 334 -29.36 -9.17 -24.33
N ARG A 335 -29.66 -7.98 -24.85
CA ARG A 335 -30.66 -7.82 -25.90
C ARG A 335 -30.02 -7.35 -27.20
N CYS A 336 -30.35 -8.02 -28.29
CA CYS A 336 -29.91 -7.60 -29.61
C CYS A 336 -30.64 -6.31 -30.03
N GLY A 337 -29.89 -5.26 -30.38
CA GLY A 337 -30.45 -3.95 -30.78
C GLY A 337 -31.38 -3.99 -32.01
N VAL A 338 -31.18 -4.90 -32.96
CA VAL A 338 -32.03 -5.07 -34.17
C VAL A 338 -33.27 -5.90 -33.87
N CYS A 339 -33.05 -7.15 -33.46
CA CYS A 339 -34.12 -8.14 -33.45
C CYS A 339 -34.80 -8.28 -32.09
N GLN A 340 -34.29 -7.57 -31.07
CA GLN A 340 -34.83 -7.53 -29.71
C GLN A 340 -34.86 -8.88 -28.98
N ILE A 341 -34.27 -9.91 -29.57
CA ILE A 341 -34.12 -11.23 -28.96
C ILE A 341 -33.11 -11.13 -27.81
N GLY A 342 -33.52 -11.66 -26.66
CA GLY A 342 -32.68 -11.79 -25.49
C GLY A 342 -31.80 -13.03 -25.60
N VAL A 343 -30.52 -12.89 -25.27
CA VAL A 343 -29.56 -13.98 -25.15
C VAL A 343 -28.97 -13.96 -23.74
N ILE A 344 -28.69 -15.13 -23.18
CA ILE A 344 -28.15 -15.25 -21.83
C ILE A 344 -26.64 -15.43 -21.91
N GLY A 345 -25.91 -14.47 -21.36
CA GLY A 345 -24.47 -14.49 -21.25
C GLY A 345 -23.73 -14.08 -22.52
N GLN A 346 -22.48 -13.65 -22.34
CA GLN A 346 -21.65 -13.08 -23.40
C GLN A 346 -21.28 -14.10 -24.48
N LYS A 347 -21.14 -15.39 -24.15
CA LYS A 347 -20.91 -16.46 -25.14
C LYS A 347 -22.06 -16.58 -26.13
N ALA A 348 -23.31 -16.55 -25.65
CA ALA A 348 -24.47 -16.60 -26.51
C ALA A 348 -24.54 -15.35 -27.40
N ALA A 349 -24.25 -14.17 -26.83
CA ALA A 349 -24.19 -12.92 -27.59
C ALA A 349 -23.08 -12.89 -28.65
N ALA A 350 -21.89 -13.43 -28.37
CA ALA A 350 -20.79 -13.48 -29.33
C ALA A 350 -21.05 -14.47 -30.49
N MET A 351 -21.78 -15.57 -30.23
CA MET A 351 -22.14 -16.56 -31.26
C MET A 351 -23.36 -16.14 -32.08
N TYR A 352 -24.28 -15.36 -31.52
CA TYR A 352 -25.55 -14.99 -32.15
C TYR A 352 -25.43 -14.35 -33.56
N PRO A 353 -24.47 -13.45 -33.85
CA PRO A 353 -24.28 -12.85 -35.18
C PRO A 353 -23.83 -13.87 -36.25
N ALA A 354 -23.20 -14.97 -35.83
CA ALA A 354 -22.79 -16.06 -36.74
C ALA A 354 -23.96 -16.96 -37.14
N VAL A 355 -24.99 -17.06 -36.28
CA VAL A 355 -26.19 -17.88 -36.53
C VAL A 355 -27.33 -17.05 -37.17
N ASN A 356 -27.35 -15.74 -36.94
CA ASN A 356 -28.38 -14.83 -37.45
C ASN A 356 -27.75 -13.74 -38.33
N TYR A 357 -27.63 -14.02 -39.63
CA TYR A 357 -26.94 -13.16 -40.62
C TYR A 357 -27.45 -11.71 -40.65
N PHE A 358 -28.71 -11.47 -40.26
CA PHE A 358 -29.32 -10.14 -40.19
C PHE A 358 -28.77 -9.25 -39.05
N CYS A 359 -28.01 -9.83 -38.11
CA CYS A 359 -27.53 -9.15 -36.90
C CYS A 359 -25.99 -9.08 -36.81
N ARG A 360 -25.28 -9.24 -37.93
CA ARG A 360 -23.81 -9.37 -37.99
C ARG A 360 -23.02 -8.22 -37.37
N ASP A 361 -23.55 -7.00 -37.45
CA ASP A 361 -22.83 -5.76 -37.09
C ASP A 361 -23.36 -5.09 -35.81
N GLN A 362 -24.01 -5.84 -34.92
CA GLN A 362 -24.83 -5.26 -33.85
C GLN A 362 -24.20 -5.33 -32.45
N HIS A 363 -24.42 -4.27 -31.69
CA HIS A 363 -24.12 -4.18 -30.26
C HIS A 363 -25.26 -4.81 -29.45
N PHE A 364 -24.89 -5.71 -28.54
CA PHE A 364 -25.79 -6.21 -27.51
C PHE A 364 -25.81 -5.21 -26.36
N VAL A 365 -27.01 -4.89 -25.85
CA VAL A 365 -27.25 -3.99 -24.71
C VAL A 365 -27.65 -4.79 -23.48
#